data_AF-A0A5C9ETA7-F1
#
_entry.id   AF-A0A5C9ETA7-F1
#
_cell.length_a   1.000
_cell.length_b   1.000
_cell.length_c   1.000
_cell.angle_alpha   90.00
_cell.angle_beta   90.00
_cell.angle_gamma   90.00
#
_symmetry.space_group_name_H-M   'P 1'
#
loop_
_entity.id
_entity.type
_entity.pdbx_description
1 polymer ?
#
loop_
_entity_poly.entity_id
_entity_poly.type
_entity_poly.pdbx_seq_one_letter_code
_entity_poly.pdbx_strand_id
1 'polypeptide(L)'
;MNLKAFADKYQLVNWFKGTIFLLLGVLNSRFDVGFNWFVDNLIFGAIIYFLLVVSGMLLALYLKLPKENAGKKFDKTEMIKFISAGLYLAAYGFSAIVVFYFARNIMLLIALAIIGIIWAISFLYGDIWEEKSIIINLIIAIMVSFGLLFGALINDLSIPVFVYFFFLGAFTLQLSKDLLKSCKKKVKIRETTEEYKLLAEILTVKKSQTIILVLQGLTILFLVIPYFTGLYNYFLYLIPMLIATILIVISAIFNYIYDFETEYMGRVFILMRSGMFCLIVAYFFASI
;
A
#
# COMPACT_ATOMS: atom_id res chain seq x y z
N MET A 1 6.68 17.00 -20.79
CA MET A 1 5.98 16.70 -19.52
C MET A 1 7.03 16.33 -18.48
N ASN A 2 7.05 16.98 -17.31
CA ASN A 2 8.13 16.84 -16.32
C ASN A 2 8.06 15.44 -15.64
N LEU A 3 9.17 14.68 -15.59
CA LEU A 3 9.21 13.29 -15.09
C LEU A 3 8.66 13.17 -13.67
N LYS A 4 8.92 14.17 -12.83
CA LYS A 4 8.40 14.27 -11.46
C LYS A 4 6.87 14.38 -11.42
N ALA A 5 6.28 15.17 -12.31
CA ALA A 5 4.83 15.32 -12.41
C ALA A 5 4.16 14.04 -12.94
N PHE A 6 4.82 13.30 -13.84
CA PHE A 6 4.36 11.98 -14.27
C PHE A 6 4.44 10.97 -13.11
N ALA A 7 5.57 10.88 -12.41
CA ALA A 7 5.75 9.97 -11.29
C ALA A 7 4.78 10.21 -10.13
N ASP A 8 4.50 11.48 -9.81
CA ASP A 8 3.52 11.86 -8.79
C ASP A 8 2.07 11.59 -9.24
N LYS A 9 1.77 11.76 -10.54
CA LYS A 9 0.45 11.50 -11.12
C LYS A 9 0.11 10.02 -11.14
N TYR A 10 1.04 9.16 -11.55
CA TYR A 10 0.84 7.71 -11.65
C TYR A 10 1.26 6.93 -10.40
N GLN A 11 1.77 7.63 -9.38
CA GLN A 11 2.21 7.04 -8.12
C GLN A 11 3.29 5.96 -8.31
N LEU A 12 4.20 6.13 -9.27
CA LEU A 12 5.24 5.15 -9.63
C LEU A 12 6.04 4.67 -8.42
N VAL A 13 6.32 5.55 -7.46
CA VAL A 13 7.04 5.20 -6.22
C VAL A 13 6.30 4.11 -5.43
N ASN A 14 4.97 4.11 -5.45
CA ASN A 14 4.19 3.09 -4.76
C ASN A 14 4.21 1.75 -5.50
N TRP A 15 4.46 1.75 -6.82
CA TRP A 15 4.63 0.52 -7.62
C TRP A 15 5.86 -0.23 -7.14
N PHE A 16 6.99 0.46 -7.11
CA PHE A 16 8.26 -0.10 -6.63
C PHE A 16 8.19 -0.54 -5.17
N LYS A 17 7.56 0.25 -4.29
CA LYS A 17 7.39 -0.16 -2.88
C LYS A 17 6.59 -1.46 -2.75
N GLY A 18 5.49 -1.60 -3.48
CA GLY A 18 4.70 -2.83 -3.47
C GLY A 18 5.53 -4.04 -3.87
N THR A 19 6.31 -3.93 -4.95
CA THR A 19 7.22 -5.00 -5.38
C THR A 19 8.32 -5.27 -4.35
N ILE A 20 8.90 -4.25 -3.71
CA ILE A 20 9.88 -4.45 -2.64
C ILE A 20 9.24 -5.21 -1.47
N PHE A 21 8.03 -4.84 -1.05
CA PHE A 21 7.31 -5.56 0.00
C PHE A 21 7.00 -7.01 -0.37
N LEU A 22 6.73 -7.28 -1.65
CA LEU A 22 6.67 -8.67 -2.13
C LEU A 22 7.98 -9.41 -1.92
N LEU A 23 9.11 -8.84 -2.35
CA LEU A 23 10.40 -9.50 -2.20
C LEU A 23 10.71 -9.77 -0.73
N LEU A 24 10.36 -8.83 0.15
CA LEU A 24 10.48 -9.01 1.60
C LEU A 24 9.57 -10.12 2.12
N GLY A 25 8.33 -10.24 1.63
CA GLY A 25 7.42 -11.33 1.98
C GLY A 25 7.99 -12.70 1.59
N VAL A 26 8.54 -12.81 0.38
CA VAL A 26 9.20 -14.03 -0.12
C VAL A 26 10.44 -14.34 0.73
N LEU A 27 11.28 -13.36 1.05
CA LEU A 27 12.49 -13.58 1.85
C LEU A 27 12.17 -14.01 3.28
N ASN A 28 11.15 -13.41 3.92
CA ASN A 28 10.77 -13.69 5.30
C ASN A 28 10.05 -15.04 5.48
N SER A 29 9.71 -15.72 4.39
CA SER A 29 9.02 -17.03 4.38
C SER A 29 9.85 -18.13 3.71
N ARG A 30 11.16 -17.92 3.52
CA ARG A 30 12.02 -18.80 2.71
C ARG A 30 12.47 -20.10 3.39
N PHE A 31 12.39 -20.18 4.72
CA PHE A 31 13.16 -21.17 5.49
C PHE A 31 12.72 -22.63 5.28
N ASP A 32 11.50 -22.85 4.78
CA ASP A 32 10.98 -24.19 4.46
C ASP A 32 10.78 -24.41 2.94
N VAL A 33 11.33 -23.53 2.11
CA VAL A 33 11.15 -23.55 0.65
C VAL A 33 12.45 -23.96 -0.04
N GLY A 34 12.39 -25.00 -0.88
CA GLY A 34 13.53 -25.44 -1.67
C GLY A 34 14.09 -24.32 -2.57
N PHE A 35 15.41 -24.25 -2.74
CA PHE A 35 16.08 -23.14 -3.44
C PHE A 35 15.53 -22.86 -4.85
N ASN A 36 15.28 -23.90 -5.65
CA ASN A 36 14.71 -23.72 -7.00
C ASN A 36 13.30 -23.13 -6.94
N TRP A 37 12.49 -23.57 -5.97
CA TRP A 37 11.14 -23.03 -5.77
C TRP A 37 11.18 -21.58 -5.32
N PHE A 38 12.13 -21.21 -4.46
CA PHE A 38 12.34 -19.84 -4.03
C PHE A 38 12.69 -18.91 -5.21
N VAL A 39 13.58 -19.34 -6.12
CA VAL A 39 13.95 -18.55 -7.31
C VAL A 39 12.76 -18.38 -8.25
N ASP A 40 12.00 -19.44 -8.53
CA ASP A 40 10.79 -19.36 -9.35
C ASP A 40 9.78 -18.40 -8.74
N ASN A 41 9.56 -18.48 -7.42
CA ASN A 41 8.63 -17.64 -6.70
C ASN A 41 9.04 -16.16 -6.70
N LEU A 42 10.34 -15.85 -6.67
CA LEU A 42 10.82 -14.49 -6.86
C LEU A 42 10.46 -13.94 -8.24
N ILE A 43 10.67 -14.73 -9.30
CA ILE A 43 10.42 -14.30 -10.69
C ILE A 43 8.92 -14.16 -10.94
N PHE A 44 8.15 -15.23 -10.74
CA PHE A 44 6.71 -15.24 -11.00
C PHE A 44 5.96 -14.33 -10.05
N GLY A 45 6.30 -14.35 -8.76
CA GLY A 45 5.71 -13.47 -7.76
C GLY A 45 5.90 -12.01 -8.10
N ALA A 46 7.13 -11.60 -8.45
CA ALA A 46 7.40 -10.21 -8.82
C ALA A 46 6.60 -9.78 -10.06
N ILE A 47 6.51 -10.61 -11.10
CA ILE A 47 5.74 -10.29 -12.32
C ILE A 47 4.26 -10.15 -12.00
N ILE A 48 3.66 -11.14 -11.34
CA ILE A 48 2.24 -11.14 -11.01
C ILE A 48 1.89 -9.93 -10.13
N TYR A 49 2.67 -9.70 -9.08
CA TYR A 49 2.37 -8.63 -8.15
C TYR A 49 2.64 -7.25 -8.74
N PHE A 50 3.64 -7.12 -9.62
CA PHE A 50 3.83 -5.88 -10.35
C PHE A 50 2.61 -5.55 -11.20
N LEU A 51 2.06 -6.52 -11.95
CA LEU A 51 0.81 -6.34 -12.69
C LEU A 51 -0.36 -5.94 -11.77
N LEU A 52 -0.48 -6.59 -10.61
CA LEU A 52 -1.51 -6.30 -9.62
C LEU A 52 -1.39 -4.87 -9.07
N VAL A 53 -0.19 -4.44 -8.67
CA VAL A 53 0.03 -3.10 -8.12
C VAL A 53 -0.21 -2.04 -9.19
N VAL A 54 0.28 -2.24 -10.42
CA VAL A 54 0.00 -1.31 -11.53
C VAL A 54 -1.50 -1.22 -11.78
N SER A 55 -2.21 -2.35 -11.80
CA SER A 55 -3.66 -2.38 -11.94
C SER A 55 -4.34 -1.55 -10.85
N GLY A 56 -3.97 -1.72 -9.58
CA GLY A 56 -4.61 -1.02 -8.46
C GLY A 56 -4.32 0.47 -8.43
N MET A 57 -3.13 0.86 -8.88
CA MET A 57 -2.75 2.27 -8.97
C MET A 57 -3.45 2.97 -10.15
N LEU A 58 -3.68 2.25 -11.26
CA LEU A 58 -4.53 2.73 -12.35
C LEU A 58 -6.00 2.81 -11.95
N LEU A 59 -6.51 1.86 -11.15
CA LEU A 59 -7.85 1.95 -10.55
C LEU A 59 -7.96 3.19 -9.65
N ALA A 60 -6.98 3.41 -8.78
CA ALA A 60 -6.94 4.60 -7.93
C ALA A 60 -6.80 5.91 -8.73
N LEU A 61 -6.18 5.87 -9.92
CA LEU A 61 -6.12 7.02 -10.83
C LEU A 61 -7.45 7.23 -11.54
N TYR A 62 -8.10 6.16 -12.02
CA TYR A 62 -9.43 6.20 -12.62
C TYR A 62 -10.42 6.91 -11.70
N LEU A 63 -10.46 6.54 -10.42
CA LEU A 63 -11.36 7.15 -9.43
C LEU A 63 -11.06 8.64 -9.13
N LYS A 64 -9.85 9.13 -9.47
CA LYS A 64 -9.44 10.54 -9.27
C LYS A 64 -9.73 11.44 -10.45
N LEU A 65 -9.85 10.89 -11.65
CA LEU A 65 -9.98 11.69 -12.87
C LEU A 65 -11.40 12.25 -12.97
N PRO A 66 -11.55 13.54 -13.37
CA PRO A 66 -12.86 14.09 -13.62
C PRO A 66 -13.48 13.46 -14.87
N LYS A 67 -14.76 13.13 -14.85
CA LYS A 67 -15.46 12.66 -16.06
C LYS A 67 -15.88 13.86 -16.91
N GLU A 68 -15.05 14.23 -17.89
CA GLU A 68 -15.46 15.22 -18.89
C GLU A 68 -16.69 14.71 -19.66
N ASN A 69 -17.67 15.61 -19.89
CA ASN A 69 -18.98 15.37 -20.49
C ASN A 69 -19.05 14.18 -21.47
N ALA A 70 -19.91 13.23 -21.13
CA ALA A 70 -20.28 12.04 -21.88
C ALA A 70 -20.76 12.39 -23.32
N GLY A 71 -19.83 12.51 -24.25
CA GLY A 71 -20.14 12.80 -25.66
C GLY A 71 -19.08 12.39 -26.66
N LYS A 72 -17.86 12.02 -26.23
CA LYS A 72 -16.80 11.51 -27.11
C LYS A 72 -16.69 9.99 -26.99
N LYS A 73 -16.78 9.29 -28.13
CA LYS A 73 -16.48 7.86 -28.28
C LYS A 73 -15.06 7.61 -27.75
N PHE A 74 -14.93 6.80 -26.70
CA PHE A 74 -13.70 6.50 -25.94
C PHE A 74 -13.06 7.70 -25.21
N ASP A 75 -13.53 7.93 -23.99
CA ASP A 75 -12.86 8.80 -23.04
C ASP A 75 -11.59 8.13 -22.46
N LYS A 76 -10.55 8.92 -22.18
CA LYS A 76 -9.29 8.46 -21.58
C LYS A 76 -9.52 7.76 -20.24
N THR A 77 -10.55 8.17 -19.50
CA THR A 77 -10.96 7.60 -18.22
C THR A 77 -11.38 6.13 -18.36
N GLU A 78 -12.23 5.83 -19.35
CA GLU A 78 -12.65 4.45 -19.65
C GLU A 78 -11.46 3.60 -20.11
N MET A 79 -10.54 4.15 -20.91
CA MET A 79 -9.32 3.41 -21.30
C MET A 79 -8.48 2.99 -20.09
N ILE A 80 -8.31 3.88 -19.09
CA ILE A 80 -7.59 3.55 -17.85
C ILE A 80 -8.31 2.44 -17.06
N LYS A 81 -9.64 2.49 -16.99
CA LYS A 81 -10.47 1.43 -16.38
C LYS A 81 -10.24 0.08 -17.03
N PHE A 82 -10.31 0.02 -18.37
CA PHE A 82 -10.07 -1.21 -19.14
C PHE A 82 -8.65 -1.75 -18.95
N ILE A 83 -7.62 -0.89 -18.99
CA ILE A 83 -6.23 -1.32 -18.76
C ILE A 83 -6.07 -1.85 -17.34
N SER A 84 -6.64 -1.16 -16.33
CA SER A 84 -6.60 -1.63 -14.94
C SER A 84 -7.23 -3.02 -14.80
N ALA A 85 -8.45 -3.22 -15.33
CA ALA A 85 -9.13 -4.51 -15.29
C ALA A 85 -8.35 -5.60 -16.05
N GLY A 86 -7.83 -5.29 -17.24
CA GLY A 86 -7.03 -6.22 -18.04
C GLY A 86 -5.74 -6.65 -17.34
N LEU A 87 -5.05 -5.74 -16.66
CA LEU A 87 -3.86 -6.06 -15.87
C LEU A 87 -4.18 -6.91 -14.63
N TYR A 88 -5.30 -6.66 -13.97
CA TYR A 88 -5.77 -7.50 -12.86
C TYR A 88 -6.07 -8.92 -13.36
N LEU A 89 -6.81 -9.06 -14.47
CA LEU A 89 -7.13 -10.35 -15.06
C LEU A 89 -5.87 -11.07 -15.55
N ALA A 90 -4.88 -10.35 -16.08
CA ALA A 90 -3.58 -10.91 -16.43
C ALA A 90 -2.84 -11.42 -15.18
N ALA A 91 -2.81 -10.64 -14.08
CA ALA A 91 -2.21 -11.07 -12.82
C ALA A 91 -2.89 -12.35 -12.29
N TYR A 92 -4.23 -12.38 -12.29
CA TYR A 92 -5.01 -13.56 -11.89
C TYR A 92 -4.74 -14.78 -12.79
N GLY A 93 -4.71 -14.58 -14.11
CA GLY A 93 -4.41 -15.63 -15.09
C GLY A 93 -3.01 -16.20 -14.94
N PHE A 94 -2.00 -15.35 -14.77
CA PHE A 94 -0.63 -15.78 -14.48
C PHE A 94 -0.55 -16.53 -13.14
N SER A 95 -1.25 -16.06 -12.10
CA SER A 95 -1.35 -16.81 -10.85
C SER A 95 -2.01 -18.17 -11.03
N ALA A 96 -3.05 -18.28 -11.86
CA ALA A 96 -3.70 -19.57 -12.12
C ALA A 96 -2.75 -20.54 -12.82
N ILE A 97 -1.96 -20.06 -13.80
CA ILE A 97 -0.91 -20.86 -14.43
C ILE A 97 0.11 -21.31 -13.38
N VAL A 98 0.58 -20.38 -12.53
CA VAL A 98 1.54 -20.70 -11.47
C VAL A 98 0.99 -21.74 -10.49
N VAL A 99 -0.27 -21.61 -10.08
CA VAL A 99 -0.93 -22.55 -9.15
C VAL A 99 -1.14 -23.92 -9.78
N PHE A 100 -1.73 -24.00 -10.98
CA PHE A 100 -2.08 -25.29 -11.57
C PHE A 100 -0.92 -25.99 -12.27
N TYR A 101 -0.04 -25.26 -12.97
CA TYR A 101 1.07 -25.86 -13.72
C TYR A 101 2.26 -26.18 -12.82
N PHE A 102 2.61 -25.26 -11.91
CA PHE A 102 3.74 -25.45 -10.98
C PHE A 102 3.30 -26.01 -9.62
N ALA A 103 2.05 -26.47 -9.51
CA ALA A 103 1.44 -27.02 -8.29
C ALA A 103 1.64 -26.11 -7.05
N ARG A 104 1.46 -24.79 -7.24
CA ARG A 104 1.61 -23.80 -6.15
C ARG A 104 0.33 -23.69 -5.31
N ASN A 105 0.45 -22.94 -4.22
CA ASN A 105 -0.58 -22.78 -3.21
C ASN A 105 -1.87 -22.12 -3.76
N ILE A 106 -3.00 -22.82 -3.64
CA ILE A 106 -4.33 -22.35 -4.05
C ILE A 106 -4.79 -21.09 -3.30
N MET A 107 -4.27 -20.85 -2.08
CA MET A 107 -4.58 -19.63 -1.33
C MET A 107 -4.16 -18.36 -2.06
N LEU A 108 -3.21 -18.44 -2.99
CA LEU A 108 -2.85 -17.33 -3.86
C LEU A 108 -4.05 -16.85 -4.70
N LEU A 109 -4.81 -17.79 -5.29
CA LEU A 109 -6.00 -17.46 -6.07
C LEU A 109 -7.12 -16.92 -5.20
N ILE A 110 -7.30 -17.48 -4.00
CA ILE A 110 -8.31 -17.00 -3.05
C ILE A 110 -7.99 -15.57 -2.62
N ALA A 111 -6.73 -15.28 -2.28
CA ALA A 111 -6.32 -13.94 -1.87
C ALA A 111 -6.47 -12.92 -3.02
N LEU A 112 -6.13 -13.31 -4.25
CA LEU A 112 -6.40 -12.48 -5.43
C LEU A 112 -7.89 -12.30 -5.70
N ALA A 113 -8.72 -13.32 -5.49
CA ALA A 113 -10.17 -13.22 -5.66
C ALA A 113 -10.78 -12.24 -4.64
N ILE A 114 -10.31 -12.23 -3.38
CA ILE A 114 -10.71 -11.23 -2.38
C ILE A 114 -10.36 -9.82 -2.86
N ILE A 115 -9.17 -9.62 -3.44
CA ILE A 115 -8.80 -8.34 -4.06
C ILE A 115 -9.69 -8.04 -5.27
N GLY A 116 -10.06 -9.05 -6.05
CA GLY A 116 -10.99 -8.95 -7.17
C GLY A 116 -12.36 -8.42 -6.77
N ILE A 117 -12.86 -8.81 -5.60
CA ILE A 117 -14.11 -8.27 -5.04
C ILE A 117 -13.95 -6.76 -4.79
N ILE A 118 -12.83 -6.32 -4.20
CA ILE A 118 -12.54 -4.89 -4.00
C ILE A 118 -12.52 -4.15 -5.34
N TRP A 119 -11.93 -4.74 -6.39
CA TRP A 119 -11.91 -4.18 -7.74
C TRP A 119 -13.31 -4.05 -8.33
N ALA A 120 -14.10 -5.12 -8.24
CA ALA A 120 -15.46 -5.16 -8.75
C ALA A 120 -16.31 -4.07 -8.08
N ILE A 121 -16.26 -3.98 -6.75
CA ILE A 121 -16.97 -2.93 -6.00
C ILE A 121 -16.50 -1.54 -6.43
N SER A 122 -15.20 -1.34 -6.59
CA SER A 122 -14.62 -0.05 -6.99
C SER A 122 -15.04 0.36 -8.40
N PHE A 123 -15.15 -0.57 -9.35
CA PHE A 123 -15.61 -0.27 -10.71
C PHE A 123 -17.11 -0.06 -10.83
N LEU A 124 -17.91 -0.75 -10.00
CA LEU A 124 -19.36 -0.66 -10.03
C LEU A 124 -19.87 0.59 -9.30
N TYR A 125 -19.29 0.89 -8.14
CA TYR A 125 -19.81 1.93 -7.24
C TYR A 125 -18.87 3.11 -7.05
N GLY A 126 -17.58 2.98 -7.40
CA GLY A 126 -16.59 4.02 -7.13
C GLY A 126 -16.86 5.37 -7.82
N ASP A 127 -17.62 5.36 -8.91
CA ASP A 127 -18.02 6.59 -9.62
C ASP A 127 -19.14 7.35 -8.90
N ILE A 128 -20.03 6.64 -8.22
CA ILE A 128 -21.24 7.19 -7.59
C ILE A 128 -20.93 7.60 -6.13
N TRP A 129 -19.86 7.05 -5.56
CA TRP A 129 -19.52 7.27 -4.17
C TRP A 129 -18.90 8.65 -3.91
N GLU A 130 -19.61 9.47 -3.14
CA GLU A 130 -19.13 10.78 -2.68
C GLU A 130 -17.83 10.68 -1.88
N GLU A 131 -17.62 9.57 -1.18
CA GLU A 131 -16.46 9.32 -0.32
C GLU A 131 -15.34 8.51 -0.98
N LYS A 132 -15.24 8.57 -2.32
CA LYS A 132 -14.25 7.79 -3.09
C LYS A 132 -12.79 8.00 -2.67
N SER A 133 -12.46 9.10 -1.99
CA SER A 133 -11.12 9.34 -1.45
C SER A 133 -10.70 8.31 -0.37
N ILE A 134 -11.66 7.76 0.39
CA ILE A 134 -11.41 6.68 1.37
C ILE A 134 -10.96 5.42 0.64
N ILE A 135 -11.72 5.01 -0.38
CA ILE A 135 -11.45 3.80 -1.17
C ILE A 135 -10.11 3.92 -1.88
N ILE A 136 -9.84 5.08 -2.49
CA ILE A 136 -8.56 5.36 -3.15
C ILE A 136 -7.40 5.13 -2.18
N ASN A 137 -7.46 5.71 -0.99
CA ASN A 137 -6.38 5.58 0.00
C ASN A 137 -6.27 4.14 0.51
N LEU A 138 -7.40 3.44 0.66
CA LEU A 138 -7.44 2.03 1.02
C LEU A 138 -6.77 1.16 -0.05
N ILE A 139 -7.14 1.33 -1.33
CA ILE A 139 -6.54 0.60 -2.46
C ILE A 139 -5.03 0.82 -2.50
N ILE A 140 -4.57 2.07 -2.37
CA ILE A 140 -3.14 2.40 -2.37
C ILE A 140 -2.43 1.71 -1.19
N ALA A 141 -2.99 1.79 0.01
CA ALA A 141 -2.40 1.19 1.20
C ALA A 141 -2.35 -0.35 1.10
N ILE A 142 -3.44 -0.99 0.66
CA ILE A 142 -3.49 -2.44 0.44
C ILE A 142 -2.48 -2.83 -0.64
N MET A 143 -2.44 -2.18 -1.80
CA MET A 143 -1.52 -2.53 -2.88
C MET A 143 -0.04 -2.37 -2.51
N VAL A 144 0.30 -1.43 -1.65
CA VAL A 144 1.67 -1.30 -1.17
C VAL A 144 2.00 -2.40 -0.16
N SER A 145 1.15 -2.59 0.86
CA SER A 145 1.45 -3.47 2.00
C SER A 145 1.21 -4.95 1.72
N PHE A 146 0.19 -5.30 0.92
CA PHE A 146 -0.22 -6.67 0.64
C PHE A 146 0.87 -7.49 -0.03
N GLY A 147 1.91 -6.85 -0.58
CA GLY A 147 3.09 -7.52 -1.13
C GLY A 147 3.72 -8.43 -0.10
N LEU A 148 3.79 -8.02 1.17
CA LEU A 148 4.33 -8.86 2.24
C LEU A 148 3.57 -10.19 2.38
N LEU A 149 2.23 -10.14 2.41
CA LEU A 149 1.41 -11.34 2.51
C LEU A 149 1.44 -12.15 1.22
N PHE A 150 1.36 -11.50 0.07
CA PHE A 150 1.39 -12.17 -1.22
C PHE A 150 2.72 -12.90 -1.45
N GLY A 151 3.84 -12.26 -1.11
CA GLY A 151 5.16 -12.85 -1.16
C GLY A 151 5.34 -14.03 -0.19
N ALA A 152 4.68 -14.00 0.96
CA ALA A 152 4.68 -15.16 1.85
C ALA A 152 3.79 -16.31 1.33
N LEU A 153 2.60 -15.98 0.80
CA LEU A 153 1.64 -16.95 0.26
C LEU A 153 2.15 -17.72 -0.95
N ILE A 154 2.99 -17.10 -1.80
CA ILE A 154 3.56 -17.78 -2.96
C ILE A 154 4.59 -18.85 -2.56
N ASN A 155 5.20 -18.70 -1.39
CA ASN A 155 6.18 -19.63 -0.83
C ASN A 155 5.51 -20.81 -0.13
N ASP A 156 4.65 -20.53 0.86
CA ASP A 156 3.96 -21.58 1.60
C ASP A 156 2.65 -21.07 2.26
N LEU A 157 1.83 -22.01 2.73
CA LEU A 157 0.66 -21.76 3.58
C LEU A 157 1.06 -21.32 5.00
N SER A 158 2.21 -21.80 5.49
CA SER A 158 2.66 -21.57 6.86
C SER A 158 3.32 -20.20 7.01
N ILE A 159 2.56 -19.13 6.80
CA ILE A 159 3.08 -17.76 6.88
C ILE A 159 3.50 -17.48 8.33
N PRO A 160 4.76 -17.08 8.57
CA PRO A 160 5.20 -16.72 9.92
C PRO A 160 4.39 -15.56 10.47
N VAL A 161 3.99 -15.65 11.75
CA VAL A 161 3.07 -14.69 12.39
C VAL A 161 3.56 -13.24 12.27
N PHE A 162 4.87 -13.01 12.35
CA PHE A 162 5.46 -11.68 12.23
C PHE A 162 5.24 -11.00 10.87
N VAL A 163 5.04 -11.77 9.78
CA VAL A 163 4.76 -11.21 8.45
C VAL A 163 3.40 -10.50 8.44
N TYR A 164 2.40 -11.03 9.18
CA TYR A 164 1.11 -10.35 9.33
C TYR A 164 1.26 -9.02 10.07
N PHE A 165 2.11 -8.96 11.10
CA PHE A 165 2.40 -7.71 11.79
C PHE A 165 3.19 -6.73 10.92
N PHE A 166 4.13 -7.20 10.10
CA PHE A 166 4.81 -6.35 9.12
C PHE A 166 3.83 -5.75 8.11
N PHE A 167 2.89 -6.57 7.61
CA PHE A 167 1.80 -6.13 6.75
C PHE A 167 0.97 -5.05 7.42
N LEU A 168 0.47 -5.30 8.63
CA LEU A 168 -0.38 -4.37 9.36
C LEU A 168 0.37 -3.06 9.67
N GLY A 169 1.62 -3.12 10.10
CA GLY A 169 2.45 -1.95 10.36
C GLY A 169 2.72 -1.12 9.08
N ALA A 170 3.04 -1.78 7.96
CA ALA A 170 3.22 -1.10 6.68
C ALA A 170 1.91 -0.48 6.17
N PHE A 171 0.79 -1.20 6.33
CA PHE A 171 -0.55 -0.77 5.95
C PHE A 171 -0.98 0.47 6.73
N THR A 172 -0.93 0.44 8.06
CA THR A 172 -1.34 1.57 8.91
C THR A 172 -0.45 2.78 8.72
N LEU A 173 0.86 2.59 8.51
CA LEU A 173 1.78 3.69 8.23
C LEU A 173 1.54 4.30 6.85
N GLN A 174 1.26 3.48 5.85
CA GLN A 174 0.98 3.98 4.50
C GLN A 174 -0.36 4.74 4.47
N LEU A 175 -1.39 4.19 5.11
CA LEU A 175 -2.70 4.84 5.20
C LEU A 175 -2.61 6.20 5.93
N SER A 176 -1.93 6.24 7.08
CA SER A 176 -1.74 7.49 7.84
C SER A 176 -0.99 8.56 7.03
N LYS A 177 0.00 8.19 6.21
CA LYS A 177 0.70 9.13 5.31
C LYS A 177 -0.20 9.68 4.22
N ASP A 178 -1.04 8.85 3.63
CA ASP A 178 -1.94 9.26 2.55
C ASP A 178 -3.06 10.18 3.10
N LEU A 179 -3.57 9.90 4.30
CA LEU A 179 -4.45 10.81 5.03
C LEU A 179 -3.80 12.17 5.32
N LEU A 180 -2.55 12.16 5.81
CA LEU A 180 -1.81 13.38 6.07
C LEU A 180 -1.58 14.21 4.79
N LYS A 181 -1.34 13.54 3.67
CA LYS A 181 -1.21 14.18 2.35
C LYS A 181 -2.53 14.83 1.91
N SER A 182 -3.68 14.22 2.22
CA SER A 182 -4.99 14.82 1.99
C SER A 182 -5.21 16.09 2.83
N CYS A 183 -4.79 16.11 4.10
CA CYS A 183 -4.81 17.32 4.92
C CYS A 183 -3.94 18.44 4.31
N LYS A 184 -2.72 18.11 3.87
CA LYS A 184 -1.82 19.06 3.19
C LYS A 184 -2.48 19.75 1.99
N LYS A 185 -3.15 18.97 1.14
CA LYS A 185 -3.79 19.47 -0.08
C LYS A 185 -4.87 20.48 0.25
N LYS A 186 -5.75 20.16 1.21
CA LYS A 186 -6.83 21.06 1.66
C LYS A 186 -6.28 22.39 2.21
N VAL A 187 -5.23 22.33 3.04
CA VAL A 187 -4.64 23.52 3.68
C VAL A 187 -3.90 24.40 2.66
N LYS A 188 -3.19 23.80 1.70
CA LYS A 188 -2.40 24.56 0.70
C LYS A 188 -3.20 25.04 -0.50
N ILE A 189 -4.32 24.41 -0.83
CA ILE A 189 -5.13 24.73 -2.02
C ILE A 189 -6.55 24.99 -1.52
N ARG A 190 -6.86 26.28 -1.25
CA ARG A 190 -8.20 26.72 -0.81
C ARG A 190 -9.30 26.49 -1.85
N GLU A 191 -8.94 26.21 -3.10
CA GLU A 191 -9.87 25.92 -4.20
C GLU A 191 -9.31 24.74 -5.00
N THR A 192 -9.68 23.51 -4.64
CA THR A 192 -9.35 22.35 -5.48
C THR A 192 -10.41 22.18 -6.55
N THR A 193 -10.02 22.37 -7.81
CA THR A 193 -10.71 21.89 -9.02
C THR A 193 -10.63 20.36 -9.15
N GLU A 194 -10.58 19.62 -8.03
CA GLU A 194 -10.66 18.16 -8.03
C GLU A 194 -12.16 17.78 -7.88
N GLU A 195 -12.68 16.94 -8.78
CA GLU A 195 -14.10 16.54 -8.84
C GLU A 195 -14.51 15.57 -7.69
N TYR A 196 -13.71 15.49 -6.64
CA TYR A 196 -13.96 14.60 -5.50
C TYR A 196 -13.56 15.21 -4.18
N LYS A 197 -14.41 15.01 -3.18
CA LYS A 197 -14.16 15.49 -1.83
C LYS A 197 -12.93 14.78 -1.27
N LEU A 198 -11.92 15.57 -0.89
CA LEU A 198 -10.76 15.04 -0.19
C LEU A 198 -11.22 14.46 1.15
N LEU A 199 -10.52 13.46 1.66
CA LEU A 199 -10.92 12.80 2.91
C LEU A 199 -10.93 13.78 4.10
N ALA A 200 -10.03 14.77 4.10
CA ALA A 200 -10.01 15.87 5.07
C ALA A 200 -11.17 16.89 4.90
N GLU A 201 -11.90 16.85 3.78
CA GLU A 201 -13.14 17.60 3.58
C GLU A 201 -14.34 16.81 4.09
N ILE A 202 -14.39 15.51 3.81
CA ILE A 202 -15.45 14.61 4.28
C ILE A 202 -15.45 14.52 5.82
N LEU A 203 -14.29 14.24 6.41
CA LEU A 203 -14.17 13.98 7.85
C LEU A 203 -13.77 15.22 8.65
N THR A 204 -13.48 16.36 8.03
CA THR A 204 -12.76 17.53 8.62
C THR A 204 -11.28 17.25 8.93
N VAL A 205 -10.47 18.32 8.99
CA VAL A 205 -9.01 18.20 9.24
C VAL A 205 -8.76 17.63 10.63
N LYS A 206 -9.49 18.12 11.65
CA LYS A 206 -9.34 17.68 13.04
C LYS A 206 -9.64 16.20 13.25
N LYS A 207 -10.74 15.66 12.71
CA LYS A 207 -11.00 14.20 12.84
C LYS A 207 -9.99 13.37 12.04
N SER A 208 -9.58 13.86 10.86
CA SER A 208 -8.54 13.19 10.06
C SER A 208 -7.22 13.11 10.84
N GLN A 209 -6.87 14.18 11.57
CA GLN A 209 -5.71 14.22 12.44
C GLN A 209 -5.79 13.19 13.57
N THR A 210 -6.95 13.05 14.22
CA THR A 210 -7.20 12.00 15.21
C THR A 210 -7.04 10.60 14.62
N ILE A 211 -7.59 10.34 13.42
CA ILE A 211 -7.44 9.05 12.75
C ILE A 211 -5.96 8.76 12.43
N ILE A 212 -5.21 9.77 11.97
CA ILE A 212 -3.77 9.64 11.71
C ILE A 212 -3.03 9.27 12.99
N LEU A 213 -3.35 9.90 14.13
CA LEU A 213 -2.76 9.56 15.43
C LEU A 213 -3.05 8.12 15.84
N VAL A 214 -4.29 7.66 15.69
CA VAL A 214 -4.68 6.28 15.99
C VAL A 214 -3.91 5.29 15.11
N LEU A 215 -3.82 5.56 13.80
CA LEU A 215 -3.05 4.74 12.87
C LEU A 215 -1.55 4.73 13.16
N GLN A 216 -0.97 5.85 13.63
CA GLN A 216 0.42 5.90 14.07
C GLN A 216 0.62 5.05 15.34
N GLY A 217 -0.31 5.11 16.30
CA GLY A 217 -0.31 4.25 17.48
C GLY A 217 -0.38 2.76 17.13
N LEU A 218 -1.30 2.37 16.24
CA LEU A 218 -1.38 1.00 15.71
C LEU A 218 -0.10 0.59 14.99
N THR A 219 0.51 1.49 14.22
CA THR A 219 1.80 1.23 13.57
C THR A 219 2.86 0.88 14.61
N ILE A 220 3.03 1.71 15.65
CA ILE A 220 4.00 1.46 16.72
C ILE A 220 3.73 0.09 17.36
N LEU A 221 2.47 -0.22 17.68
CA LEU A 221 2.09 -1.52 18.23
C LEU A 221 2.53 -2.68 17.33
N PHE A 222 2.21 -2.62 16.02
CA PHE A 222 2.56 -3.68 15.07
C PHE A 222 4.06 -3.78 14.76
N LEU A 223 4.84 -2.75 15.07
CA LEU A 223 6.31 -2.80 14.97
C LEU A 223 6.96 -3.40 16.21
N VAL A 224 6.36 -3.19 17.38
CA VAL A 224 6.89 -3.72 18.63
C VAL A 224 6.52 -5.20 18.79
N ILE A 225 5.31 -5.64 18.39
CA ILE A 225 4.89 -7.03 18.59
C ILE A 225 5.85 -8.08 17.98
N PRO A 226 6.38 -7.90 16.74
CA PRO A 226 7.34 -8.84 16.14
C PRO A 226 8.59 -9.13 16.99
N TYR A 227 8.93 -8.23 17.91
CA TYR A 227 9.98 -8.45 18.90
C TYR A 227 9.77 -9.75 19.70
N PHE A 228 8.53 -10.11 19.97
CA PHE A 228 8.17 -11.27 20.79
C PHE A 228 7.95 -12.55 19.97
N THR A 229 8.03 -12.49 18.63
CA THR A 229 7.58 -13.57 17.75
C THR A 229 8.72 -14.41 17.15
N GLY A 230 9.85 -14.56 17.83
CA GLY A 230 10.92 -15.47 17.41
C GLY A 230 11.52 -15.16 16.03
N LEU A 231 11.78 -13.88 15.74
CA LEU A 231 12.42 -13.46 14.49
C LEU A 231 13.79 -14.12 14.31
N TYR A 232 14.09 -14.56 13.08
CA TYR A 232 15.36 -15.21 12.74
C TYR A 232 16.58 -14.35 13.11
N ASN A 233 16.62 -13.11 12.62
CA ASN A 233 17.73 -12.19 12.84
C ASN A 233 17.30 -10.98 13.69
N TYR A 234 16.95 -11.31 14.93
CA TYR A 234 16.47 -10.37 15.92
C TYR A 234 17.34 -9.11 16.09
N PHE A 235 18.67 -9.26 16.23
CA PHE A 235 19.57 -8.12 16.48
C PHE A 235 19.65 -7.15 15.31
N LEU A 236 19.69 -7.66 14.07
CA LEU A 236 19.75 -6.83 12.88
C LEU A 236 18.42 -6.13 12.59
N TYR A 237 17.29 -6.79 12.91
CA TYR A 237 15.96 -6.17 12.86
C TYR A 237 15.79 -5.02 13.88
N LEU A 238 16.32 -5.19 15.10
CA LEU A 238 16.07 -4.29 16.22
C LEU A 238 16.51 -2.84 15.95
N ILE A 239 17.71 -2.65 15.39
CA ILE A 239 18.31 -1.32 15.19
C ILE A 239 17.44 -0.43 14.27
N PRO A 240 17.15 -0.81 13.01
CA PRO A 240 16.31 0.00 12.14
C PRO A 240 14.85 0.09 12.62
N MET A 241 14.33 -0.94 13.29
CA MET A 241 12.99 -0.90 13.88
C MET A 241 12.89 0.15 14.99
N LEU A 242 13.88 0.24 15.89
CA LEU A 242 13.92 1.26 16.94
C LEU A 242 13.98 2.67 16.33
N ILE A 243 14.83 2.87 15.32
CA ILE A 243 14.90 4.15 14.59
C ILE A 243 13.54 4.48 13.97
N ALA A 244 12.90 3.52 13.27
CA ALA A 244 11.58 3.72 12.68
C ALA A 244 10.54 4.11 13.74
N THR A 245 10.53 3.41 14.87
CA THR A 245 9.61 3.63 15.98
C THR A 245 9.80 5.02 16.57
N ILE A 246 11.03 5.44 16.86
CA ILE A 246 11.35 6.79 17.36
C ILE A 246 10.85 7.86 16.38
N LEU A 247 11.10 7.69 15.08
CA LEU A 247 10.63 8.64 14.05
C LEU A 247 9.09 8.75 14.02
N ILE A 248 8.39 7.61 14.16
CA ILE A 248 6.92 7.58 14.17
C ILE A 248 6.37 8.19 15.47
N VAL A 249 7.01 7.94 16.63
CA VAL A 249 6.65 8.55 17.92
C VAL A 249 6.81 10.07 17.87
N ILE A 250 7.96 10.57 17.40
CA ILE A 250 8.17 12.02 17.22
C ILE A 250 7.13 12.59 16.25
N SER A 251 6.83 11.87 15.18
CA SER A 251 5.79 12.28 14.23
C SER A 251 4.41 12.33 14.87
N ALA A 252 4.08 11.41 15.78
CA ALA A 252 2.81 11.39 16.50
C ALA A 252 2.73 12.54 17.51
N ILE A 253 3.83 12.82 18.23
CA ILE A 253 3.91 13.97 19.16
C ILE A 253 3.68 15.28 18.41
N PHE A 254 4.35 15.50 17.27
CA PHE A 254 4.11 16.68 16.46
C PHE A 254 2.70 16.73 15.90
N ASN A 255 2.14 15.60 15.48
CA ASN A 255 0.76 15.51 15.05
C ASN A 255 -0.25 15.74 16.19
N TYR A 256 0.14 15.61 17.46
CA TYR A 256 -0.71 15.96 18.60
C TYR A 256 -0.61 17.44 18.97
N ILE A 257 0.61 18.00 18.93
CA ILE A 257 0.87 19.38 19.35
C ILE A 257 0.37 20.41 18.32
N TYR A 258 0.57 20.15 17.03
CA TYR A 258 0.27 21.15 16.00
C TYR A 258 -1.13 20.97 15.44
N ASP A 259 -1.88 22.06 15.31
CA ASP A 259 -3.17 22.06 14.63
C ASP A 259 -2.98 22.26 13.12
N PHE A 260 -3.19 21.19 12.35
CA PHE A 260 -3.05 21.24 10.89
C PHE A 260 -4.15 22.05 10.20
N GLU A 261 -5.21 22.45 10.90
CA GLU A 261 -6.19 23.39 10.36
C GLU A 261 -5.58 24.78 10.14
N THR A 262 -4.64 25.17 10.99
CA THR A 262 -3.98 26.49 10.95
C THR A 262 -2.73 26.50 10.07
N GLU A 263 -1.84 25.52 10.24
CA GLU A 263 -0.59 25.42 9.48
C GLU A 263 -0.14 23.96 9.30
N TYR A 264 0.06 23.56 8.04
CA TYR A 264 0.53 22.21 7.74
C TYR A 264 2.04 22.06 7.99
N MET A 265 2.41 21.24 8.97
CA MET A 265 3.81 20.87 9.23
C MET A 265 4.31 19.78 8.28
N GLY A 266 5.05 20.21 7.24
CA GLY A 266 5.71 19.28 6.31
C GLY A 266 6.68 18.29 6.95
N ARG A 267 7.20 18.61 8.13
CA ARG A 267 8.13 17.76 8.91
C ARG A 267 7.50 16.43 9.31
N VAL A 268 6.23 16.41 9.68
CA VAL A 268 5.50 15.19 10.08
C VAL A 268 5.50 14.17 8.94
N PHE A 269 5.19 14.62 7.72
CA PHE A 269 5.22 13.77 6.55
C PHE A 269 6.62 13.23 6.22
N ILE A 270 7.66 14.03 6.41
CA ILE A 270 9.05 13.60 6.20
C ILE A 270 9.42 12.52 7.22
N LEU A 271 9.09 12.71 8.50
CA LEU A 271 9.34 11.73 9.55
C LEU A 271 8.67 10.39 9.25
N MET A 272 7.40 10.39 8.85
CA MET A 272 6.68 9.16 8.48
C MET A 272 7.28 8.50 7.22
N ARG A 273 7.77 9.29 6.26
CA ARG A 273 8.44 8.75 5.06
C ARG A 273 9.78 8.09 5.41
N SER A 274 10.57 8.72 6.26
CA SER A 274 11.83 8.17 6.76
C SER A 274 11.59 6.93 7.61
N GLY A 275 10.57 6.95 8.49
CA GLY A 275 10.14 5.79 9.26
C GLY A 275 9.79 4.60 8.35
N MET A 276 9.00 4.82 7.29
CA MET A 276 8.69 3.77 6.31
C MET A 276 9.93 3.20 5.62
N PHE A 277 10.94 4.02 5.33
CA PHE A 277 12.20 3.54 4.78
C PHE A 277 12.95 2.67 5.79
N CYS A 278 13.06 3.10 7.05
CA CYS A 278 13.64 2.30 8.12
C CYS A 278 12.89 0.98 8.34
N LEU A 279 11.56 0.94 8.15
CA LEU A 279 10.78 -0.30 8.18
C LEU A 279 11.16 -1.28 7.08
N ILE A 280 11.30 -0.79 5.85
CA ILE A 280 11.74 -1.64 4.73
C ILE A 280 13.12 -2.25 5.04
N VAL A 281 14.04 -1.46 5.61
CA VAL A 281 15.37 -1.95 6.04
C VAL A 281 15.24 -2.96 7.19
N ALA A 282 14.38 -2.71 8.17
CA ALA A 282 14.13 -3.65 9.27
C ALA A 282 13.62 -4.98 8.76
N TYR A 283 12.61 -4.97 7.90
CA TYR A 283 12.02 -6.19 7.33
C TYR A 283 13.00 -6.95 6.45
N PHE A 284 13.93 -6.25 5.79
CA PHE A 284 15.03 -6.87 5.06
C PHE A 284 15.98 -7.59 6.01
N PHE A 285 16.40 -6.94 7.10
CA PHE A 285 17.26 -7.56 8.11
C PHE A 285 16.58 -8.64 8.95
N ALA A 286 15.26 -8.65 9.06
CA ALA A 286 14.54 -9.79 9.62
C ALA A 286 14.64 -11.04 8.72
N SER A 287 14.92 -10.85 7.42
CA SER A 287 14.85 -11.90 6.40
C SER A 287 16.20 -12.51 6.03
N ILE A 288 17.28 -11.76 6.15
CA ILE A 288 18.67 -12.27 6.09
C ILE A 288 18.92 -12.97 7.39
#